data_AF-A0A176S241-F1
#
_entry.id   AF-A0A176S241-F1
#
_cell.length_a   1.000
_cell.length_b   1.000
_cell.length_c   1.000
_cell.angle_alpha   90.00
_cell.angle_beta   90.00
_cell.angle_gamma   90.00
#
_symmetry.space_group_name_H-M   'P 1'
#
loop_
_entity.id
_entity.type
_entity.pdbx_description
1 polymer ?
#
loop_
_entity_poly.entity_id
_entity_poly.type
_entity_poly.pdbx_seq_one_letter_code
_entity_poly.pdbx_strand_id
1 'polypeptide(L)'
;MPSLIQTLLSSLLDNPIVESLAAKAGKKAITTIKAHFTLSAQQISTAYQDSYGYTLVAISVGVTAPDQNLSLAQKIFNSKLSREFAEQIDRHYLQPFAQKIGLSSQDLPAFRLSAAKSLKDFAKHKDKIFQFEPITDDDLIALISYRDTAAITDLVLEQMQRITPVDDTLAAFLRFDGQLGDGILFFFRELIRKDDRLEKTQAALQREGLCLSVQQLQENLEHLKAIQQSSPFLGAQIEQQLQDLQQTQTVWQSHYEQLIRFSRRFENRLASMLQWAKDVYSTLEEIHEDVIETKKDVKVVITQNEEILQKLTEFTELMARQNLSSQIKARDEFTIHNSTSLQLIRQAASQLKQLPSQNPEYSRMSIMVGSALSSTGELEPAERLFRKAIEKAKKDSDKALAYFNFFQVLLRRQAYTEALDNLQAAIAIEPERYALHDLHKYPLEKLLGAGGMGCVFLCRNDNQLIKQEKVVVKCFWENLKG
;
A
#
# COMPACT_ATOMS: atom_id res chain seq x y z
N MET A 1 23.27 29.99 11.29
CA MET A 1 22.44 29.75 10.09
C MET A 1 21.00 30.11 10.43
N PRO A 2 20.22 30.65 9.49
CA PRO A 2 18.78 30.88 9.66
C PRO A 2 18.06 29.65 10.20
N SER A 3 17.11 29.84 11.11
CA SER A 3 16.14 28.77 11.37
C SER A 3 15.25 28.59 10.14
N LEU A 4 14.68 27.40 9.98
CA LEU A 4 13.70 27.15 8.92
C LEU A 4 12.53 28.12 9.01
N ILE A 5 12.01 28.38 10.22
CA ILE A 5 10.90 29.30 10.42
C ILE A 5 11.26 30.72 9.93
N GLN A 6 12.48 31.21 10.16
CA GLN A 6 12.91 32.52 9.66
C GLN A 6 13.00 32.56 8.13
N THR A 7 13.52 31.48 7.53
CA THR A 7 13.59 31.34 6.07
C THR A 7 12.20 31.36 5.44
N LEU A 8 11.27 30.62 6.04
CA LEU A 8 9.88 30.54 5.61
C LEU A 8 9.12 31.86 5.82
N LEU A 9 9.28 32.51 6.97
CA LEU A 9 8.65 33.81 7.24
C LEU A 9 9.16 34.90 6.28
N SER A 10 10.45 34.88 5.91
CA SER A 10 10.98 35.86 4.94
C SER A 10 10.36 35.75 3.54
N SER A 11 9.78 34.58 3.21
CA SER A 11 9.16 34.33 1.91
C SER A 11 7.68 34.75 1.83
N LEU A 12 7.09 35.18 2.95
CA LEU A 12 5.66 35.50 3.08
C LEU A 12 5.24 36.81 2.40
N LEU A 13 6.13 37.80 2.36
CA LEU A 13 5.82 39.13 1.82
C LEU A 13 6.44 39.28 0.43
N ASP A 14 5.66 39.78 -0.53
CA ASP A 14 6.08 39.93 -1.94
C ASP A 14 7.01 41.12 -2.22
N ASN A 15 7.55 41.77 -1.17
CA ASN A 15 8.29 43.02 -1.28
C ASN A 15 9.78 42.85 -0.98
N PRO A 16 10.70 43.42 -1.78
CA PRO A 16 12.11 43.49 -1.42
C PRO A 16 12.28 44.32 -0.15
N ILE A 17 12.95 43.75 0.86
CA ILE A 17 13.23 44.46 2.11
C ILE A 17 14.70 44.90 2.13
N VAL A 18 14.92 46.18 2.42
CA VAL A 18 16.25 46.78 2.46
C VAL A 18 16.83 46.62 3.87
N GLU A 19 17.95 45.90 3.99
CA GLU A 19 18.64 45.61 5.26
C GLU A 19 18.94 46.88 6.08
N SER A 20 19.24 48.00 5.40
CA SER A 20 19.49 49.31 6.03
C SER A 20 18.25 49.93 6.70
N LEU A 21 17.04 49.56 6.29
CA LEU A 21 15.77 50.01 6.89
C LEU A 21 15.39 49.13 8.09
N ALA A 22 15.59 47.81 7.99
CA ALA A 22 15.31 46.87 9.08
C ALA A 22 16.19 47.13 10.32
N ALA A 23 17.49 47.40 10.13
CA ALA A 23 18.42 47.70 11.22
C ALA A 23 18.08 48.99 11.99
N LYS A 24 17.46 49.99 11.32
CA LYS A 24 17.01 51.25 11.96
C LYS A 24 15.62 51.13 12.62
N ALA A 25 14.85 50.10 12.31
CA ALA A 25 13.45 50.00 12.67
C ALA A 25 13.14 49.09 13.87
N GLY A 26 14.08 48.25 14.33
CA GLY A 26 13.90 47.15 15.30
C GLY A 26 12.63 47.17 16.17
N LYS A 27 12.51 48.10 17.13
CA LYS A 27 11.33 48.18 18.01
C LYS A 27 10.03 48.59 17.31
N LYS A 28 10.10 49.56 16.39
CA LYS A 28 8.93 50.05 15.65
C LYS A 28 8.42 48.96 14.70
N ALA A 29 9.34 48.27 14.03
CA ALA A 29 9.05 47.16 13.14
C ALA A 29 8.35 46.00 13.86
N ILE A 30 8.90 45.53 14.99
CA ILE A 30 8.26 44.46 15.79
C ILE A 30 6.87 44.89 16.26
N THR A 31 6.69 46.15 16.68
CA THR A 31 5.39 46.65 17.14
C THR A 31 4.36 46.66 16.01
N THR A 32 4.73 47.15 14.83
CA THR A 32 3.86 47.15 13.63
C THR A 32 3.54 45.73 13.19
N ILE A 33 4.53 44.82 13.17
CA ILE A 33 4.32 43.42 12.83
C ILE A 33 3.35 42.77 13.82
N LYS A 34 3.57 42.90 15.13
CA LYS A 34 2.67 42.32 16.16
C LYS A 34 1.24 42.86 16.10
N ALA A 35 1.05 44.11 15.66
CA ALA A 35 -0.27 44.72 15.53
C ALA A 35 -1.08 44.19 14.34
N HIS A 36 -0.42 43.75 13.26
CA HIS A 36 -1.08 43.40 12.00
C HIS A 36 -0.91 41.93 11.59
N PHE A 37 0.22 41.30 11.91
CA PHE A 37 0.51 39.90 11.66
C PHE A 37 -0.08 39.02 12.76
N THR A 38 -1.34 38.65 12.60
CA THR A 38 -2.12 37.89 13.59
C THR A 38 -2.28 36.40 13.26
N LEU A 39 -1.45 35.89 12.33
CA LEU A 39 -1.37 34.45 12.02
C LEU A 39 -0.68 33.70 13.16
N SER A 40 -1.30 32.63 13.66
CA SER A 40 -0.67 31.80 14.70
C SER A 40 0.41 30.89 14.12
N ALA A 41 1.37 30.47 14.98
CA ALA A 41 2.37 29.47 14.62
C ALA A 41 1.74 28.19 14.05
N GLN A 42 0.60 27.78 14.62
CA GLN A 42 -0.17 26.62 14.17
C GLN A 42 -0.76 26.84 12.77
N GLN A 43 -1.35 28.01 12.49
CA GLN A 43 -1.89 28.31 11.16
C GLN A 43 -0.80 28.31 10.08
N ILE A 44 0.37 28.88 10.39
CA ILE A 44 1.51 28.90 9.48
C ILE A 44 2.07 27.48 9.28
N SER A 45 2.19 26.71 10.37
CA SER A 45 2.60 25.30 10.34
C SER A 45 1.69 24.47 9.44
N THR A 46 0.37 24.52 9.68
CA THR A 46 -0.61 23.79 8.86
C THR A 46 -0.55 24.18 7.39
N ALA A 47 -0.44 25.48 7.08
CA ALA A 47 -0.31 25.92 5.69
C ALA A 47 0.96 25.38 5.01
N TYR A 48 2.10 25.35 5.70
CA TYR A 48 3.33 24.76 5.15
C TYR A 48 3.25 23.23 5.04
N GLN A 49 2.65 22.55 6.00
CA GLN A 49 2.42 21.10 5.97
C GLN A 49 1.52 20.70 4.79
N ASP A 50 0.42 21.42 4.58
CA ASP A 50 -0.47 21.22 3.44
C ASP A 50 0.24 21.46 2.11
N SER A 51 1.01 22.56 2.03
CA SER A 51 1.79 22.90 0.83
C SER A 51 2.84 21.85 0.49
N TYR A 52 3.48 21.30 1.51
CA TYR A 52 4.39 20.16 1.36
C TYR A 52 3.67 18.91 0.88
N GLY A 53 2.54 18.56 1.48
CA GLY A 53 1.70 17.44 1.02
C GLY A 53 1.31 17.59 -0.45
N TYR A 54 0.82 18.76 -0.83
CA TYR A 54 0.43 19.07 -2.21
C TYR A 54 1.63 19.00 -3.18
N THR A 55 2.79 19.52 -2.78
CA THR A 55 4.00 19.46 -3.60
C THR A 55 4.44 18.03 -3.85
N LEU A 56 4.51 17.19 -2.81
CA LEU A 56 4.96 15.81 -2.96
C LEU A 56 3.97 14.97 -3.79
N VAL A 57 2.68 15.18 -3.58
CA VAL A 57 1.63 14.56 -4.39
C VAL A 57 1.80 14.97 -5.85
N ALA A 58 1.93 16.28 -6.10
CA ALA A 58 2.12 16.82 -7.43
C ALA A 58 3.33 16.19 -8.13
N ILE A 59 4.51 16.25 -7.51
CA ILE A 59 5.73 15.63 -8.04
C ILE A 59 5.51 14.12 -8.26
N SER A 60 4.87 13.41 -7.33
CA SER A 60 4.57 11.99 -7.48
C SER A 60 3.71 11.71 -8.71
N VAL A 61 2.74 12.57 -9.04
CA VAL A 61 1.91 12.42 -10.25
C VAL A 61 2.77 12.58 -11.50
N GLY A 62 3.66 13.56 -11.51
CA GLY A 62 4.56 13.83 -12.63
C GLY A 62 5.58 12.73 -12.91
N VAL A 63 5.99 12.04 -11.86
CA VAL A 63 6.93 10.93 -12.00
C VAL A 63 6.22 9.64 -12.45
N THR A 64 4.94 9.45 -12.13
CA THR A 64 4.17 8.28 -12.61
C THR A 64 3.87 8.37 -14.11
N ALA A 65 4.26 7.33 -14.86
CA ALA A 65 3.97 7.26 -16.29
C ALA A 65 2.45 7.12 -16.56
N PRO A 66 1.91 7.72 -17.64
CA PRO A 66 0.49 7.64 -17.97
C PRO A 66 -0.03 6.21 -18.26
N ASP A 67 0.87 5.28 -18.62
CA ASP A 67 0.49 3.96 -19.16
C ASP A 67 0.66 2.76 -18.19
N GLN A 68 1.07 2.97 -16.93
CA GLN A 68 1.28 1.84 -16.02
C GLN A 68 0.08 1.54 -15.11
N ASN A 69 -0.36 0.28 -15.18
CA ASN A 69 -1.41 -0.40 -14.40
C ASN A 69 -1.31 -0.20 -12.88
N LEU A 70 -1.73 0.95 -12.40
CA LEU A 70 -2.16 1.16 -11.03
C LEU A 70 -3.65 1.52 -11.11
N SER A 71 -4.54 0.58 -10.77
CA SER A 71 -6.00 0.80 -10.76
C SER A 71 -6.42 2.01 -9.90
N LEU A 72 -5.58 2.38 -8.93
CA LEU A 72 -5.68 3.59 -8.13
C LEU A 72 -5.38 4.89 -8.92
N ALA A 73 -4.37 4.83 -9.80
CA ALA A 73 -3.96 5.93 -10.64
C ALA A 73 -5.07 6.33 -11.62
N GLN A 74 -5.89 5.39 -12.06
CA GLN A 74 -7.05 5.67 -12.91
C GLN A 74 -8.15 6.47 -12.17
N LYS A 75 -8.39 6.22 -10.88
CA LYS A 75 -9.40 6.98 -10.10
C LYS A 75 -8.94 8.41 -9.78
N ILE A 76 -7.66 8.59 -9.48
CA ILE A 76 -7.07 9.88 -9.06
C ILE A 76 -6.64 10.74 -10.28
N PHE A 77 -6.18 10.12 -11.38
CA PHE A 77 -5.47 10.79 -12.48
C PHE A 77 -6.22 10.79 -13.83
N ASN A 78 -7.53 10.53 -13.84
CA ASN A 78 -8.35 10.61 -15.06
C ASN A 78 -8.78 12.03 -15.44
N SER A 79 -8.42 13.05 -14.67
CA SER A 79 -8.69 14.44 -15.06
C SER A 79 -7.68 14.93 -16.11
N LYS A 80 -8.14 15.70 -17.09
CA LYS A 80 -7.29 16.39 -18.09
C LYS A 80 -6.18 17.22 -17.42
N LEU A 81 -6.48 17.79 -16.25
CA LEU A 81 -5.56 18.59 -15.45
C LEU A 81 -4.42 17.76 -14.85
N SER A 82 -4.71 16.55 -14.35
CA SER A 82 -3.69 15.63 -13.81
C SER A 82 -2.66 15.25 -14.89
N ARG A 83 -3.10 15.04 -16.13
CA ARG A 83 -2.23 14.67 -17.26
C ARG A 83 -1.35 15.82 -17.71
N GLU A 84 -1.94 16.99 -17.92
CA GLU A 84 -1.18 18.20 -18.27
C GLU A 84 -0.13 18.54 -17.19
N PHE A 85 -0.49 18.39 -15.91
CA PHE A 85 0.45 18.60 -14.81
C PHE A 85 1.57 17.54 -14.80
N ALA A 86 1.21 16.28 -15.02
CA ALA A 86 2.20 15.21 -15.08
C ALA A 86 3.21 15.44 -16.22
N GLU A 87 2.73 15.86 -17.38
CA GLU A 87 3.55 16.21 -18.54
C GLU A 87 4.52 17.37 -18.25
N GLN A 88 4.11 18.38 -17.48
CA GLN A 88 4.99 19.50 -17.11
C GLN A 88 6.15 19.05 -16.23
N ILE A 89 5.87 18.24 -15.20
CA ILE A 89 6.91 17.68 -14.32
C ILE A 89 7.81 16.72 -15.08
N ASP A 90 7.23 15.86 -15.91
CA ASP A 90 7.98 14.90 -16.72
C ASP A 90 8.97 15.64 -17.64
N ARG A 91 8.46 16.60 -18.42
CA ARG A 91 9.20 17.31 -19.45
C ARG A 91 10.27 18.24 -18.89
N HIS A 92 9.97 18.97 -17.82
CA HIS A 92 10.86 20.04 -17.33
C HIS A 92 11.75 19.61 -16.17
N TYR A 93 11.44 18.53 -15.47
CA TYR A 93 12.21 18.08 -14.32
C TYR A 93 12.74 16.65 -14.49
N LEU A 94 11.87 15.67 -14.74
CA LEU A 94 12.29 14.26 -14.74
C LEU A 94 13.19 13.89 -15.91
N GLN A 95 12.82 14.25 -17.15
CA GLN A 95 13.63 13.95 -18.33
C GLN A 95 14.99 14.67 -18.29
N PRO A 96 15.07 15.98 -17.97
CA PRO A 96 16.36 16.67 -17.84
C PRO A 96 17.21 16.12 -16.68
N PHE A 97 16.60 15.75 -15.56
CA PHE A 97 17.30 15.11 -14.44
C PHE A 97 17.90 13.78 -14.86
N ALA A 98 17.10 12.90 -15.47
CA ALA A 98 17.55 11.59 -15.94
C ALA A 98 18.72 11.71 -16.92
N GLN A 99 18.67 12.66 -17.85
CA GLN A 99 19.78 12.96 -18.76
C GLN A 99 21.03 13.43 -18.00
N LYS A 100 20.88 14.32 -17.02
CA LYS A 100 22.01 14.88 -16.25
C LYS A 100 22.76 13.83 -15.44
N ILE A 101 22.06 12.87 -14.85
CA ILE A 101 22.68 11.81 -14.04
C ILE A 101 23.01 10.54 -14.84
N GLY A 102 22.71 10.52 -16.14
CA GLY A 102 22.94 9.35 -17.00
C GLY A 102 22.00 8.17 -16.70
N LEU A 103 20.79 8.43 -16.21
CA LEU A 103 19.82 7.38 -15.91
C LEU A 103 19.34 6.73 -17.21
N SER A 104 19.55 5.42 -17.36
CA SER A 104 19.22 4.73 -18.60
C SER A 104 17.70 4.65 -18.82
N SER A 105 17.28 4.45 -20.07
CA SER A 105 15.87 4.21 -20.41
C SER A 105 15.32 2.93 -19.76
N GLN A 106 16.17 1.99 -19.36
CA GLN A 106 15.80 0.77 -18.64
C GLN A 106 15.62 1.00 -17.13
N ASP A 107 16.37 1.93 -16.54
CA ASP A 107 16.35 2.21 -15.09
C ASP A 107 15.31 3.28 -14.72
N LEU A 108 14.97 4.18 -15.67
CA LEU A 108 13.99 5.23 -15.44
C LEU A 108 12.62 4.72 -14.96
N PRO A 109 12.04 3.63 -15.50
CA PRO A 109 10.80 3.06 -14.96
C PRO A 109 10.91 2.60 -13.49
N ALA A 110 12.04 2.01 -13.11
CA ALA A 110 12.27 1.56 -11.73
C ALA A 110 12.40 2.76 -10.77
N PHE A 111 13.14 3.79 -11.20
CA PHE A 111 13.21 5.06 -10.45
C PHE A 111 11.83 5.68 -10.29
N ARG A 112 11.02 5.75 -11.36
CA ARG A 112 9.67 6.31 -11.30
C ARG A 112 8.80 5.64 -10.25
N LEU A 113 8.82 4.30 -10.23
CA LEU A 113 8.04 3.50 -9.29
C LEU A 113 8.49 3.75 -7.83
N SER A 114 9.81 3.73 -7.60
CA SER A 114 10.38 3.95 -6.26
C SER A 114 10.13 5.38 -5.76
N ALA A 115 10.42 6.39 -6.59
CA ALA A 115 10.20 7.80 -6.26
C ALA A 115 8.72 8.09 -5.97
N ALA A 116 7.80 7.63 -6.83
CA ALA A 116 6.37 7.83 -6.61
C ALA A 116 5.88 7.18 -5.30
N LYS A 117 6.39 6.00 -4.96
CA LYS A 117 6.06 5.34 -3.69
C LYS A 117 6.57 6.15 -2.50
N SER A 118 7.85 6.51 -2.50
CA SER A 118 8.47 7.27 -1.41
C SER A 118 7.81 8.63 -1.20
N LEU A 119 7.53 9.38 -2.28
CA LEU A 119 6.86 10.68 -2.19
C LEU A 119 5.46 10.57 -1.57
N LYS A 120 4.70 9.52 -1.91
CA LYS A 120 3.39 9.25 -1.28
C LYS A 120 3.52 8.93 0.20
N ASP A 121 4.52 8.14 0.58
CA ASP A 121 4.73 7.79 1.99
C ASP A 121 5.16 9.01 2.81
N PHE A 122 5.98 9.90 2.26
CA PHE A 122 6.32 11.17 2.89
C PHE A 122 5.13 12.14 3.00
N ALA A 123 4.25 12.19 2.00
CA ALA A 123 3.06 13.03 2.03
C ALA A 123 2.12 12.67 3.20
N LYS A 124 2.03 11.38 3.57
CA LYS A 124 1.25 10.89 4.74
C LYS A 124 1.79 11.34 6.09
N HIS A 125 3.01 11.85 6.12
CA HIS A 125 3.69 12.28 7.34
C HIS A 125 3.91 13.80 7.35
N LYS A 126 3.09 14.56 6.62
CA LYS A 126 3.16 16.02 6.60
C LYS A 126 3.08 16.65 8.00
N ASP A 127 2.30 16.08 8.91
CA ASP A 127 2.14 16.61 10.28
C ASP A 127 3.41 16.46 11.14
N LYS A 128 4.38 15.67 10.67
CA LYS A 128 5.69 15.49 11.31
C LYS A 128 6.73 16.49 10.82
N ILE A 129 6.44 17.28 9.79
CA ILE A 129 7.32 18.33 9.28
C ILE A 129 6.78 19.71 9.68
N PHE A 130 7.66 20.73 9.71
CA PHE A 130 7.29 22.11 10.07
C PHE A 130 6.63 22.25 11.45
N GLN A 131 7.08 21.47 12.44
CA GLN A 131 6.64 21.63 13.82
C GLN A 131 7.27 22.89 14.42
N PHE A 132 6.57 24.02 14.28
CA PHE A 132 7.04 25.30 14.78
C PHE A 132 6.83 25.41 16.29
N GLU A 133 7.87 25.85 16.99
CA GLU A 133 7.76 26.42 18.34
C GLU A 133 7.11 27.82 18.27
N PRO A 134 6.69 28.41 19.41
CA PRO A 134 6.08 29.75 19.41
C PRO A 134 6.96 30.76 18.67
N ILE A 135 6.37 31.50 17.72
CA ILE A 135 7.08 32.50 16.91
C ILE A 135 7.70 33.54 17.84
N THR A 136 9.02 33.65 17.81
CA THR A 136 9.77 34.62 18.62
C THR A 136 9.82 35.99 17.94
N ASP A 137 10.22 37.02 18.69
CA ASP A 137 10.43 38.36 18.12
C ASP A 137 11.50 38.35 17.02
N ASP A 138 12.53 37.50 17.16
CA ASP A 138 13.57 37.31 16.14
C ASP A 138 13.04 36.63 14.87
N ASP A 139 12.06 35.73 15.01
CA ASP A 139 11.37 35.11 13.88
C ASP A 139 10.47 36.11 13.15
N LEU A 140 9.75 36.97 13.89
CA LEU A 140 8.95 38.05 13.31
C LEU A 140 9.82 39.06 12.55
N ILE A 141 11.01 39.36 13.04
CA ILE A 141 11.98 40.21 12.32
C ILE A 141 12.34 39.60 10.95
N ALA A 142 12.30 38.27 10.80
CA ALA A 142 12.57 37.63 9.52
C ALA A 142 11.52 37.94 8.43
N LEU A 143 10.29 38.35 8.79
CA LEU A 143 9.30 38.85 7.82
C LEU A 143 9.80 40.08 7.05
N ILE A 144 10.70 40.85 7.67
CA ILE A 144 11.27 42.09 7.14
C ILE A 144 12.80 41.99 7.01
N SER A 145 13.37 40.79 7.08
CA SER A 145 14.79 40.58 6.85
C SER A 145 14.94 39.74 5.61
N TYR A 146 15.55 40.31 4.57
CA TYR A 146 15.84 39.56 3.36
C TYR A 146 16.74 38.37 3.67
N ARG A 147 16.35 37.16 3.25
CA ARG A 147 17.17 35.95 3.37
C ARG A 147 17.09 35.14 2.09
N ASP A 148 18.21 34.53 1.72
CA ASP A 148 18.29 33.59 0.62
C ASP A 148 17.37 32.38 0.90
N THR A 149 16.35 32.22 0.06
CA THR A 149 15.34 31.17 0.16
C THR A 149 15.76 29.88 -0.57
N ALA A 150 16.94 29.86 -1.22
CA ALA A 150 17.47 28.67 -1.90
C ALA A 150 17.68 27.46 -0.98
N ALA A 151 17.62 27.65 0.35
CA ALA A 151 17.81 26.61 1.35
C ALA A 151 16.54 25.80 1.71
N ILE A 152 15.35 26.14 1.21
CA ILE A 152 14.10 25.46 1.63
C ILE A 152 14.14 23.97 1.30
N THR A 153 14.59 23.62 0.09
CA THR A 153 14.70 22.21 -0.32
C THR A 153 15.60 21.41 0.62
N ASP A 154 16.77 21.94 0.97
CA ASP A 154 17.70 21.24 1.86
C ASP A 154 17.17 21.11 3.28
N LEU A 155 16.59 22.18 3.83
CA LEU A 155 15.99 22.17 5.17
C LEU A 155 14.78 21.22 5.27
N VAL A 156 14.02 21.07 4.19
CA VAL A 156 12.93 20.11 4.10
C VAL A 156 13.47 18.69 4.00
N LEU A 157 14.48 18.45 3.15
CA LEU A 157 15.13 17.14 3.03
C LEU A 157 15.77 16.68 4.34
N GLU A 158 16.37 17.58 5.12
CA GLU A 158 16.88 17.28 6.46
C GLU A 158 15.77 16.79 7.41
N GLN A 159 14.58 17.40 7.36
CA GLN A 159 13.44 16.93 8.14
C GLN A 159 12.87 15.62 7.61
N MET A 160 12.80 15.44 6.30
CA MET A 160 12.39 14.17 5.68
C MET A 160 13.27 13.02 6.16
N GLN A 161 14.59 13.21 6.18
CA GLN A 161 15.55 12.21 6.68
C GLN A 161 15.32 11.82 8.15
N ARG A 162 14.78 12.71 8.99
CA ARG A 162 14.43 12.40 10.39
C ARG A 162 13.18 11.53 10.50
N ILE A 163 12.30 11.56 9.50
CA ILE A 163 11.08 10.74 9.47
C ILE A 163 11.41 9.34 8.96
N THR A 164 12.09 9.24 7.81
CA THR A 164 12.45 7.97 7.15
C THR A 164 13.61 8.24 6.19
N PRO A 165 14.53 7.28 5.97
CA PRO A 165 15.64 7.46 5.04
C PRO A 165 15.17 7.90 3.64
N VAL A 166 15.72 9.00 3.15
CA VAL A 166 15.50 9.49 1.77
C VAL A 166 16.62 8.93 0.90
N ASP A 167 16.24 8.23 -0.18
CA ASP A 167 17.16 7.75 -1.20
C ASP A 167 17.94 8.92 -1.85
N ASP A 168 19.24 8.74 -2.09
CA ASP A 168 20.12 9.80 -2.60
C ASP A 168 19.70 10.27 -4.00
N THR A 169 19.21 9.36 -4.85
CA THR A 169 18.71 9.70 -6.19
C THR A 169 17.42 10.50 -6.10
N LEU A 170 16.52 10.12 -5.20
CA LEU A 170 15.30 10.87 -4.91
C LEU A 170 15.61 12.25 -4.32
N ALA A 171 16.56 12.35 -3.39
CA ALA A 171 16.98 13.63 -2.80
C ALA A 171 17.62 14.54 -3.87
N ALA A 172 18.45 13.99 -4.75
CA ALA A 172 19.02 14.72 -5.88
C ALA A 172 17.94 15.17 -6.88
N PHE A 173 16.94 14.33 -7.12
CA PHE A 173 15.79 14.69 -7.94
C PHE A 173 15.01 15.85 -7.31
N LEU A 174 14.66 15.77 -6.03
CA LEU A 174 13.92 16.83 -5.34
C LEU A 174 14.68 18.18 -5.29
N ARG A 175 16.02 18.15 -5.31
CA ARG A 175 16.89 19.32 -5.47
C ARG A 175 16.94 19.89 -6.88
N PHE A 176 16.63 19.07 -7.89
CA PHE A 176 16.78 19.45 -9.28
C PHE A 176 15.88 20.65 -9.63
N ASP A 177 16.52 21.74 -10.09
CA ASP A 177 15.86 23.03 -10.43
C ASP A 177 14.95 23.56 -9.31
N GLY A 178 15.32 23.32 -8.03
CA GLY A 178 14.60 23.86 -6.87
C GLY A 178 13.19 23.31 -6.66
N GLN A 179 12.79 22.25 -7.38
CA GLN A 179 11.38 21.86 -7.52
C GLN A 179 10.61 21.65 -6.21
N LEU A 180 11.26 21.11 -5.18
CA LEU A 180 10.62 20.88 -3.89
C LEU A 180 10.34 22.21 -3.17
N GLY A 181 11.36 23.05 -2.99
CA GLY A 181 11.22 24.35 -2.34
C GLY A 181 10.28 25.28 -3.08
N ASP A 182 10.41 25.36 -4.40
CA ASP A 182 9.56 26.21 -5.26
C ASP A 182 8.10 25.75 -5.23
N GLY A 183 7.86 24.43 -5.27
CA GLY A 183 6.52 23.86 -5.17
C GLY A 183 5.88 24.17 -3.81
N ILE A 184 6.63 24.02 -2.71
CA ILE A 184 6.14 24.32 -1.36
C ILE A 184 5.76 25.80 -1.26
N LEU A 185 6.64 26.70 -1.70
CA LEU A 185 6.38 28.13 -1.68
C LEU A 185 5.17 28.51 -2.55
N PHE A 186 5.04 27.89 -3.72
CA PHE A 186 3.91 28.12 -4.61
C PHE A 186 2.58 27.74 -3.96
N PHE A 187 2.44 26.51 -3.47
CA PHE A 187 1.18 26.08 -2.83
C PHE A 187 0.90 26.84 -1.55
N PHE A 188 1.95 27.20 -0.80
CA PHE A 188 1.82 28.00 0.41
C PHE A 188 1.26 29.37 0.12
N ARG A 189 1.84 30.07 -0.85
CA ARG A 189 1.35 31.38 -1.30
C ARG A 189 -0.09 31.27 -1.76
N GLU A 190 -0.45 30.25 -2.53
CA GLU A 190 -1.83 30.08 -2.98
C GLU A 190 -2.83 29.77 -1.85
N LEU A 191 -2.39 29.06 -0.79
CA LEU A 191 -3.22 28.82 0.40
C LEU A 191 -3.48 30.10 1.20
N ILE A 192 -2.46 30.95 1.35
CA ILE A 192 -2.54 32.16 2.17
C ILE A 192 -2.94 33.42 1.39
N ARG A 193 -2.93 33.38 0.05
CA ARG A 193 -3.22 34.53 -0.84
C ARG A 193 -4.58 35.19 -0.56
N LYS A 194 -5.54 34.42 -0.05
CA LYS A 194 -6.89 34.90 0.29
C LYS A 194 -7.02 35.39 1.73
N ASP A 195 -5.93 35.42 2.50
CA ASP A 195 -5.95 35.88 3.88
C ASP A 195 -5.73 37.40 3.96
N ASP A 196 -6.83 38.14 4.16
CA ASP A 196 -6.84 39.60 4.31
C ASP A 196 -5.83 40.13 5.35
N ARG A 197 -5.42 39.31 6.34
CA ARG A 197 -4.46 39.72 7.38
C ARG A 197 -3.07 39.95 6.82
N LEU A 198 -2.66 39.18 5.81
CA LEU A 198 -1.33 39.34 5.17
C LEU A 198 -1.27 40.61 4.36
N GLU A 199 -2.30 40.90 3.57
CA GLU A 199 -2.41 42.15 2.82
C GLU A 199 -2.39 43.37 3.75
N LYS A 200 -3.14 43.30 4.87
CA LYS A 200 -3.12 44.35 5.91
C LYS A 200 -1.75 44.51 6.55
N THR A 201 -1.04 43.41 6.81
CA THR A 201 0.33 43.44 7.35
C THR A 201 1.28 44.10 6.36
N GLN A 202 1.24 43.71 5.10
CA GLN A 202 2.08 44.27 4.05
C GLN A 202 1.81 45.78 3.85
N ALA A 203 0.53 46.17 3.78
CA ALA A 203 0.15 47.57 3.66
C ALA A 203 0.59 48.42 4.87
N ALA A 204 0.52 47.86 6.09
CA ALA A 204 1.00 48.54 7.29
C ALA A 204 2.52 48.73 7.28
N LEU A 205 3.27 47.70 6.87
CA LEU A 205 4.72 47.77 6.74
C LEU A 205 5.15 48.78 5.67
N GLN A 206 4.43 48.87 4.55
CA GLN A 206 4.69 49.87 3.50
C GLN A 206 4.43 51.30 3.99
N ARG A 207 3.33 51.54 4.69
CA ARG A 207 2.99 52.87 5.26
C ARG A 207 4.05 53.36 6.24
N GLU A 208 4.63 52.44 7.00
CA GLU A 208 5.68 52.74 7.98
C GLU A 208 7.09 52.81 7.37
N GLY A 209 7.24 52.61 6.06
CA GLY A 209 8.52 52.63 5.34
C GLY A 209 9.42 51.44 5.66
N LEU A 210 8.84 50.33 6.13
CA LEU A 210 9.55 49.13 6.58
C LEU A 210 9.74 48.09 5.46
N CYS A 211 8.96 48.19 4.38
CA CYS A 211 9.18 47.45 3.14
C CYS A 211 8.86 48.34 1.94
N LEU A 212 9.54 48.10 0.81
CA LEU A 212 9.35 48.88 -0.42
C LEU A 212 8.55 48.07 -1.44
N SER A 213 7.67 48.73 -2.19
CA SER A 213 7.18 48.12 -3.43
C SER A 213 8.31 48.05 -4.48
N VAL A 214 8.20 47.14 -5.44
CA VAL A 214 9.18 47.01 -6.55
C VAL A 214 9.33 48.32 -7.32
N GLN A 215 8.21 49.06 -7.49
CA GLN A 215 8.20 50.35 -8.15
C GLN A 215 8.97 51.41 -7.33
N GLN A 216 8.75 51.47 -6.02
CA GLN A 216 9.48 52.38 -5.13
C GLN A 216 10.98 52.05 -5.07
N LEU A 217 11.35 50.76 -5.13
CA LEU A 217 12.75 50.33 -5.20
C LEU A 217 13.43 50.86 -6.47
N GLN A 218 12.75 50.75 -7.63
CA GLN A 218 13.24 51.27 -8.91
C GLN A 218 13.38 52.79 -8.90
N GLU A 219 12.35 53.50 -8.41
CA GLU A 219 12.37 54.97 -8.28
C GLU A 219 13.51 55.44 -7.38
N ASN A 220 13.73 54.77 -6.24
CA ASN A 220 14.82 55.08 -5.31
C ASN A 220 16.20 54.85 -5.96
N LEU A 221 16.34 53.78 -6.74
CA LEU A 221 17.58 53.49 -7.47
C LEU A 221 17.87 54.55 -8.54
N GLU A 222 16.87 54.98 -9.31
CA GLU A 222 17.05 56.04 -10.30
C GLU A 222 17.40 57.38 -9.64
N HIS A 223 16.73 57.71 -8.54
CA HIS A 223 16.99 58.94 -7.79
C HIS A 223 18.41 58.97 -7.19
N LEU A 224 18.87 57.87 -6.59
CA LEU A 224 20.23 57.79 -6.04
C LEU A 224 21.30 57.82 -7.13
N LYS A 225 21.06 57.20 -8.30
CA LYS A 225 21.93 57.34 -9.48
C LYS A 225 22.04 58.80 -9.93
N ALA A 226 20.93 59.56 -9.93
CA ALA A 226 20.93 60.97 -10.31
C ALA A 226 21.69 61.86 -9.28
N ILE A 227 21.59 61.56 -7.99
CA ILE A 227 22.36 62.28 -6.94
C ILE A 227 23.86 61.98 -7.07
N GLN A 228 24.24 60.71 -7.30
CA GLN A 228 25.63 60.33 -7.51
C GLN A 228 26.28 61.08 -8.70
N GLN A 229 25.51 61.29 -9.76
CA GLN A 229 25.95 62.05 -10.95
C GLN A 229 26.09 63.56 -10.70
N SER A 230 25.27 64.13 -9.81
CA SER A 230 25.22 65.58 -9.55
C SER A 230 26.10 66.04 -8.40
N SER A 231 26.54 65.16 -7.50
CA SER A 231 27.36 65.49 -6.33
C SER A 231 28.47 64.45 -6.06
N PRO A 232 29.64 64.55 -6.74
CA PRO A 232 30.73 63.57 -6.63
C PRO A 232 31.35 63.44 -5.23
N PHE A 233 31.19 64.46 -4.38
CA PHE A 233 31.80 64.52 -3.03
C PHE A 233 31.08 63.64 -2.00
N LEU A 234 29.86 63.18 -2.27
CA LEU A 234 29.12 62.22 -1.43
C LEU A 234 29.32 60.76 -1.90
N GLY A 235 30.29 60.54 -2.80
CA GLY A 235 30.50 59.31 -3.55
C GLY A 235 30.51 58.03 -2.71
N ALA A 236 31.36 57.93 -1.70
CA ALA A 236 31.57 56.66 -0.99
C ALA A 236 30.32 56.13 -0.25
N GLN A 237 29.54 57.02 0.39
CA GLN A 237 28.35 56.60 1.17
C GLN A 237 27.15 56.30 0.26
N ILE A 238 26.99 57.07 -0.82
CA ILE A 238 25.95 56.84 -1.82
C ILE A 238 26.27 55.59 -2.65
N GLU A 239 27.54 55.37 -3.00
CA GLU A 239 28.00 54.20 -3.75
C GLU A 239 27.74 52.90 -3.00
N GLN A 240 28.03 52.87 -1.69
CA GLN A 240 27.72 51.71 -0.84
C GLN A 240 26.19 51.45 -0.77
N GLN A 241 25.38 52.47 -0.54
CA GLN A 241 23.91 52.30 -0.51
C GLN A 241 23.33 51.87 -1.87
N LEU A 242 23.90 52.36 -2.95
CA LEU A 242 23.50 52.01 -4.31
C LEU A 242 23.85 50.56 -4.64
N GLN A 243 25.02 50.10 -4.19
CA GLN A 243 25.46 48.71 -4.32
C GLN A 243 24.55 47.77 -3.51
N ASP A 244 24.23 48.11 -2.26
CA ASP A 244 23.33 47.32 -1.41
C ASP A 244 21.92 47.19 -2.00
N LEU A 245 21.36 48.30 -2.52
CA LEU A 245 20.03 48.31 -3.14
C LEU A 245 20.01 47.56 -4.48
N GLN A 246 21.07 47.67 -5.29
CA GLN A 246 21.18 46.92 -6.55
C GLN A 246 21.33 45.43 -6.31
N GLN A 247 22.12 45.03 -5.30
CA GLN A 247 22.21 43.64 -4.90
C GLN A 247 20.85 43.12 -4.42
N THR A 248 20.17 43.87 -3.54
CA THR A 248 18.82 43.52 -3.08
C THR A 248 17.84 43.35 -4.25
N GLN A 249 17.86 44.26 -5.23
CA GLN A 249 17.05 44.14 -6.44
C GLN A 249 17.37 42.88 -7.23
N THR A 250 18.66 42.61 -7.46
CA THR A 250 19.12 41.49 -8.30
C THR A 250 18.74 40.15 -7.69
N VAL A 251 18.96 39.97 -6.38
CA VAL A 251 18.62 38.69 -5.73
C VAL A 251 17.10 38.52 -5.60
N TRP A 252 16.35 39.58 -5.31
CA TRP A 252 14.88 39.54 -5.35
C TRP A 252 14.34 39.20 -6.75
N GLN A 253 14.89 39.81 -7.80
CA GLN A 253 14.52 39.51 -9.20
C GLN A 253 14.81 38.05 -9.55
N SER A 254 15.99 37.54 -9.23
CA SER A 254 16.35 36.13 -9.48
C SER A 254 15.38 35.17 -8.78
N HIS A 255 15.03 35.44 -7.52
CA HIS A 255 14.09 34.62 -6.76
C HIS A 255 12.66 34.69 -7.33
N TYR A 256 12.18 35.91 -7.60
CA TYR A 256 10.86 36.11 -8.17
C TYR A 256 10.77 35.52 -9.59
N GLU A 257 11.86 35.53 -10.36
CA GLU A 257 11.95 34.84 -11.65
C GLU A 257 11.90 33.31 -11.54
N GLN A 258 12.47 32.70 -10.50
CA GLN A 258 12.32 31.25 -10.27
C GLN A 258 10.87 30.89 -9.95
N LEU A 259 10.25 31.65 -9.04
CA LEU A 259 8.85 31.45 -8.67
C LEU A 259 7.89 31.75 -9.83
N ILE A 260 8.15 32.79 -10.63
CA ILE A 260 7.43 33.06 -11.88
C ILE A 260 7.66 31.94 -12.88
N ARG A 261 8.89 31.43 -13.04
CA ARG A 261 9.15 30.31 -13.97
C ARG A 261 8.37 29.07 -13.57
N PHE A 262 8.34 28.72 -12.28
CA PHE A 262 7.48 27.66 -11.77
C PHE A 262 6.01 27.96 -12.06
N SER A 263 5.53 29.15 -11.69
CA SER A 263 4.12 29.54 -11.85
C SER A 263 3.68 29.58 -13.31
N ARG A 264 4.53 30.06 -14.24
CA ARG A 264 4.32 30.09 -15.69
C ARG A 264 4.11 28.71 -16.29
N ARG A 265 4.78 27.70 -15.74
CA ARG A 265 4.58 26.30 -16.15
C ARG A 265 3.13 25.83 -15.84
N PHE A 266 2.39 26.56 -15.00
CA PHE A 266 1.03 26.24 -14.53
C PHE A 266 0.01 27.40 -14.67
N GLU A 267 0.39 28.51 -15.31
CA GLU A 267 -0.31 29.82 -15.27
C GLU A 267 -1.77 29.77 -15.75
N ASN A 268 -2.08 28.88 -16.69
CA ASN A 268 -3.41 28.83 -17.31
C ASN A 268 -4.49 28.18 -16.43
N ARG A 269 -4.15 27.55 -15.28
CA ARG A 269 -5.12 26.79 -14.43
C ARG A 269 -4.83 26.82 -12.92
N LEU A 270 -4.16 27.87 -12.43
CA LEU A 270 -3.76 28.08 -11.02
C LEU A 270 -4.85 27.73 -9.98
N ALA A 271 -6.06 28.27 -10.13
CA ALA A 271 -7.15 28.00 -9.19
C ALA A 271 -7.63 26.53 -9.22
N SER A 272 -7.63 25.91 -10.40
CA SER A 272 -7.98 24.49 -10.56
C SER A 272 -6.90 23.57 -9.99
N MET A 273 -5.64 24.03 -9.96
CA MET A 273 -4.49 23.28 -9.47
C MET A 273 -4.50 23.11 -7.95
N LEU A 274 -4.84 24.16 -7.20
CA LEU A 274 -4.98 24.08 -5.75
C LEU A 274 -6.15 23.16 -5.37
N GLN A 275 -7.29 23.29 -6.05
CA GLN A 275 -8.44 22.41 -5.81
C GLN A 275 -8.10 20.96 -6.15
N TRP A 276 -7.41 20.73 -7.26
CA TRP A 276 -6.94 19.40 -7.65
C TRP A 276 -5.99 18.78 -6.63
N ALA A 277 -5.00 19.54 -6.13
CA ALA A 277 -4.07 19.03 -5.13
C ALA A 277 -4.79 18.64 -3.83
N LYS A 278 -5.82 19.40 -3.44
CA LYS A 278 -6.72 19.06 -2.34
C LYS A 278 -7.48 17.76 -2.60
N ASP A 279 -8.13 17.64 -3.76
CA ASP A 279 -8.95 16.48 -4.11
C ASP A 279 -8.10 15.20 -4.23
N VAL A 280 -6.90 15.30 -4.82
CA VAL A 280 -5.97 14.17 -4.92
C VAL A 280 -5.47 13.75 -3.54
N TYR A 281 -5.14 14.71 -2.69
CA TYR A 281 -4.66 14.43 -1.34
C TYR A 281 -5.75 13.79 -0.47
N SER A 282 -6.99 14.28 -0.51
CA SER A 282 -8.12 13.66 0.22
C SER A 282 -8.43 12.25 -0.28
N THR A 283 -8.41 12.05 -1.61
CA THR A 283 -8.62 10.71 -2.21
C THR A 283 -7.52 9.73 -1.78
N LEU A 284 -6.29 10.19 -1.59
CA LEU A 284 -5.18 9.36 -1.09
C LEU A 284 -5.35 8.96 0.38
N GLU A 285 -5.99 9.79 1.21
CA GLU A 285 -6.34 9.47 2.61
C GLU A 285 -7.46 8.42 2.67
N GLU A 286 -8.54 8.59 1.90
CA GLU A 286 -9.66 7.64 1.84
C GLU A 286 -9.21 6.24 1.42
N ILE A 287 -8.37 6.15 0.39
CA ILE A 287 -7.87 4.85 -0.08
C ILE A 287 -6.89 4.21 0.92
N HIS A 288 -6.19 5.01 1.73
CA HIS A 288 -5.32 4.47 2.77
C HIS A 288 -6.12 3.76 3.86
N GLU A 289 -7.29 4.31 4.23
CA GLU A 289 -8.21 3.73 5.20
C GLU A 289 -8.79 2.40 4.69
N ASP A 290 -9.25 2.36 3.44
CA ASP A 290 -9.73 1.14 2.77
C ASP A 290 -8.65 0.04 2.71
N VAL A 291 -7.38 0.40 2.46
CA VAL A 291 -6.26 -0.55 2.40
C VAL A 291 -5.87 -1.06 3.80
N ILE A 292 -6.03 -0.25 4.85
CA ILE A 292 -5.81 -0.69 6.23
C ILE A 292 -6.91 -1.67 6.65
N GLU A 293 -8.17 -1.38 6.32
CA GLU A 293 -9.32 -2.23 6.63
C GLU A 293 -9.21 -3.60 5.92
N THR A 294 -8.94 -3.59 4.62
CA THR A 294 -8.73 -4.84 3.86
C THR A 294 -7.51 -5.64 4.34
N LYS A 295 -6.42 -5.00 4.77
CA LYS A 295 -5.27 -5.72 5.37
C LYS A 295 -5.61 -6.36 6.71
N LYS A 296 -6.46 -5.72 7.52
CA LYS A 296 -6.93 -6.27 8.79
C LYS A 296 -7.80 -7.51 8.56
N ASP A 297 -8.69 -7.46 7.59
CA ASP A 297 -9.55 -8.60 7.22
C ASP A 297 -8.73 -9.77 6.67
N VAL A 298 -7.75 -9.50 5.80
CA VAL A 298 -6.83 -10.53 5.28
C VAL A 298 -6.02 -11.17 6.41
N LYS A 299 -5.53 -10.37 7.38
CA LYS A 299 -4.79 -10.90 8.53
C LYS A 299 -5.65 -11.81 9.41
N VAL A 300 -6.90 -11.46 9.67
CA VAL A 300 -7.84 -12.30 10.44
C VAL A 300 -8.10 -13.63 9.73
N VAL A 301 -8.30 -13.61 8.41
CA VAL A 301 -8.51 -14.84 7.61
C VAL A 301 -7.28 -15.75 7.61
N ILE A 302 -6.07 -15.17 7.53
CA ILE A 302 -4.81 -15.95 7.61
C ILE A 302 -4.69 -16.65 8.97
N THR A 303 -4.91 -15.94 10.07
CA THR A 303 -4.81 -16.51 11.43
C THR A 303 -5.83 -17.62 11.68
N GLN A 304 -7.07 -17.44 11.21
CA GLN A 304 -8.10 -18.49 11.31
C GLN A 304 -7.74 -19.76 10.51
N ASN A 305 -7.13 -19.60 9.33
CA ASN A 305 -6.68 -20.75 8.52
C ASN A 305 -5.49 -21.48 9.16
N GLU A 306 -4.54 -20.75 9.77
CA GLU A 306 -3.41 -21.36 10.50
C GLU A 306 -3.89 -22.22 11.67
N GLU A 307 -4.86 -21.74 12.45
CA GLU A 307 -5.43 -22.50 13.58
C GLU A 307 -6.13 -23.79 13.13
N ILE A 308 -6.82 -23.77 11.98
CA ILE A 308 -7.49 -24.95 11.41
C ILE A 308 -6.46 -25.98 10.94
N LEU A 309 -5.38 -25.55 10.28
CA LEU A 309 -4.30 -26.42 9.84
C LEU A 309 -3.55 -27.05 11.01
N GLN A 310 -3.37 -26.31 12.11
CA GLN A 310 -2.80 -26.85 13.34
C GLN A 310 -3.68 -27.98 13.91
N LYS A 311 -4.99 -27.74 14.07
CA LYS A 311 -5.93 -28.76 14.57
C LYS A 311 -5.98 -30.01 13.67
N LEU A 312 -5.90 -29.83 12.36
CA LEU A 312 -5.77 -30.95 11.41
C LEU A 312 -4.51 -31.78 11.66
N THR A 313 -3.38 -31.12 11.92
CA THR A 313 -2.10 -31.77 12.17
C THR A 313 -2.17 -32.58 13.47
N GLU A 314 -2.67 -31.97 14.55
CA GLU A 314 -2.87 -32.63 15.85
C GLU A 314 -3.77 -33.87 15.72
N PHE A 315 -4.87 -33.75 14.97
CA PHE A 315 -5.77 -34.89 14.75
C PHE A 315 -5.14 -35.98 13.86
N THR A 316 -4.31 -35.59 12.88
CA THR A 316 -3.54 -36.55 12.06
C THR A 316 -2.59 -37.36 12.91
N GLU A 317 -1.83 -36.71 13.79
CA GLU A 317 -0.91 -37.38 14.71
C GLU A 317 -1.64 -38.34 15.65
N LEU A 318 -2.81 -37.95 16.13
CA LEU A 318 -3.65 -38.81 16.95
C LEU A 318 -4.06 -40.06 16.20
N MET A 319 -4.60 -39.92 14.98
CA MET A 319 -4.99 -41.08 14.17
C MET A 319 -3.80 -42.00 13.93
N ALA A 320 -2.61 -41.44 13.65
CA ALA A 320 -1.40 -42.22 13.45
C ALA A 320 -1.01 -43.04 14.70
N ARG A 321 -1.17 -42.50 15.92
CA ARG A 321 -0.93 -43.24 17.18
C ARG A 321 -1.85 -44.46 17.33
N GLN A 322 -3.03 -44.41 16.72
CA GLN A 322 -4.00 -45.50 16.70
C GLN A 322 -3.85 -46.41 15.46
N ASN A 323 -2.80 -46.22 14.66
CA ASN A 323 -2.59 -46.88 13.35
C ASN A 323 -3.70 -46.62 12.31
N LEU A 324 -4.51 -45.59 12.54
CA LEU A 324 -5.56 -45.14 11.64
C LEU A 324 -5.00 -44.18 10.60
N SER A 325 -5.71 -44.06 9.48
CA SER A 325 -5.39 -43.09 8.44
C SER A 325 -6.66 -42.46 7.87
N SER A 326 -6.50 -41.48 6.99
CA SER A 326 -7.64 -40.89 6.27
C SER A 326 -8.35 -41.91 5.37
N GLN A 327 -7.66 -42.95 4.89
CA GLN A 327 -8.26 -44.06 4.16
C GLN A 327 -8.60 -45.21 5.12
N ILE A 328 -9.85 -45.66 5.10
CA ILE A 328 -10.31 -46.78 5.93
C ILE A 328 -9.70 -48.07 5.38
N LYS A 329 -9.10 -48.85 6.28
CA LYS A 329 -8.64 -50.22 6.04
C LYS A 329 -9.61 -51.18 6.70
N ALA A 330 -9.76 -52.37 6.12
CA ALA A 330 -10.64 -53.40 6.69
C ALA A 330 -10.32 -53.72 8.16
N ARG A 331 -9.03 -53.74 8.53
CA ARG A 331 -8.57 -53.99 9.91
C ARG A 331 -8.94 -52.90 10.91
N ASP A 332 -9.32 -51.71 10.46
CA ASP A 332 -9.57 -50.58 11.37
C ASP A 332 -10.80 -50.86 12.27
N GLU A 333 -11.69 -51.78 11.88
CA GLU A 333 -12.81 -52.22 12.71
C GLU A 333 -12.41 -52.95 14.00
N PHE A 334 -11.17 -53.44 14.08
CA PHE A 334 -10.61 -54.10 15.26
C PHE A 334 -9.75 -53.16 16.11
N THR A 335 -9.76 -51.85 15.80
CA THR A 335 -9.01 -50.86 16.58
C THR A 335 -9.55 -50.78 18.00
N ILE A 336 -8.67 -50.96 18.99
CA ILE A 336 -9.02 -50.81 20.40
C ILE A 336 -8.94 -49.33 20.77
N HIS A 337 -10.06 -48.79 21.24
CA HIS A 337 -10.16 -47.41 21.71
C HIS A 337 -10.25 -47.35 23.23
N ASN A 338 -9.53 -46.41 23.83
CA ASN A 338 -9.65 -46.09 25.26
C ASN A 338 -10.49 -44.82 25.46
N SER A 339 -10.76 -44.45 26.71
CA SER A 339 -11.55 -43.26 27.03
C SER A 339 -10.97 -41.98 26.42
N THR A 340 -9.64 -41.86 26.40
CA THR A 340 -8.93 -40.70 25.85
C THR A 340 -9.08 -40.60 24.33
N SER A 341 -8.90 -41.70 23.58
CA SER A 341 -9.05 -41.68 22.12
C SER A 341 -10.49 -41.39 21.71
N LEU A 342 -11.48 -41.97 22.41
CA LEU A 342 -12.89 -41.68 22.19
C LEU A 342 -13.26 -40.22 22.46
N GLN A 343 -12.72 -39.63 23.53
CA GLN A 343 -12.94 -38.22 23.84
C GLN A 343 -12.38 -37.31 22.74
N LEU A 344 -11.18 -37.59 22.25
CA LEU A 344 -10.54 -36.80 21.21
C LEU A 344 -11.25 -36.93 19.85
N ILE A 345 -11.74 -38.12 19.50
CA ILE A 345 -12.58 -38.30 18.29
C ILE A 345 -13.88 -37.48 18.40
N ARG A 346 -14.53 -37.47 19.56
CA ARG A 346 -15.73 -36.63 19.80
C ARG A 346 -15.41 -35.14 19.73
N GLN A 347 -14.26 -34.73 20.26
CA GLN A 347 -13.80 -33.34 20.17
C GLN A 347 -13.56 -32.92 18.72
N ALA A 348 -12.88 -33.75 17.92
CA ALA A 348 -12.67 -33.49 16.50
C ALA A 348 -14.01 -33.41 15.73
N ALA A 349 -14.97 -34.28 16.04
CA ALA A 349 -16.31 -34.20 15.47
C ALA A 349 -17.07 -32.92 15.87
N SER A 350 -16.86 -32.42 17.09
CA SER A 350 -17.42 -31.13 17.54
C SER A 350 -16.78 -29.96 16.81
N GLN A 351 -15.45 -29.95 16.70
CA GLN A 351 -14.70 -28.90 15.99
C GLN A 351 -15.08 -28.86 14.49
N LEU A 352 -15.27 -30.01 13.86
CA LEU A 352 -15.75 -30.08 12.48
C LEU A 352 -17.14 -29.43 12.29
N LYS A 353 -18.03 -29.47 13.30
CA LYS A 353 -19.32 -28.78 13.22
C LYS A 353 -19.17 -27.25 13.27
N GLN A 354 -18.11 -26.75 13.90
CA GLN A 354 -17.80 -25.32 13.96
C GLN A 354 -17.08 -24.82 12.70
N LEU A 355 -16.49 -25.74 11.93
CA LEU A 355 -15.79 -25.40 10.68
C LEU A 355 -16.81 -25.03 9.59
N PRO A 356 -16.69 -23.85 8.95
CA PRO A 356 -17.58 -23.48 7.84
C PRO A 356 -17.47 -24.47 6.69
N SER A 357 -18.61 -24.90 6.14
CA SER A 357 -18.66 -25.88 5.03
C SER A 357 -17.98 -25.41 3.74
N GLN A 358 -17.72 -24.11 3.60
CA GLN A 358 -17.00 -23.50 2.48
C GLN A 358 -15.47 -23.51 2.64
N ASN A 359 -14.97 -23.86 3.85
CA ASN A 359 -13.54 -23.91 4.11
C ASN A 359 -12.88 -25.00 3.22
N PRO A 360 -11.75 -24.70 2.56
CA PRO A 360 -11.05 -25.68 1.72
C PRO A 360 -10.72 -27.01 2.41
N GLU A 361 -10.48 -26.99 3.72
CA GLU A 361 -10.10 -28.15 4.52
C GLU A 361 -11.29 -28.92 5.10
N TYR A 362 -12.53 -28.46 4.87
CA TYR A 362 -13.74 -29.08 5.43
C TYR A 362 -13.91 -30.54 4.99
N SER A 363 -13.68 -30.81 3.70
CA SER A 363 -13.79 -32.17 3.15
C SER A 363 -12.74 -33.09 3.76
N ARG A 364 -11.49 -32.64 3.84
CA ARG A 364 -10.38 -33.41 4.43
C ARG A 364 -10.60 -33.73 5.91
N MET A 365 -11.00 -32.75 6.72
CA MET A 365 -11.34 -32.97 8.13
C MET A 365 -12.52 -33.95 8.27
N SER A 366 -13.54 -33.82 7.41
CA SER A 366 -14.69 -34.73 7.40
C SER A 366 -14.29 -36.18 7.09
N ILE A 367 -13.37 -36.39 6.15
CA ILE A 367 -12.84 -37.71 5.81
C ILE A 367 -12.11 -38.33 7.00
N MET A 368 -11.23 -37.56 7.65
CA MET A 368 -10.45 -38.05 8.78
C MET A 368 -11.34 -38.39 9.98
N VAL A 369 -12.25 -37.49 10.36
CA VAL A 369 -13.19 -37.72 11.47
C VAL A 369 -14.12 -38.90 11.14
N GLY A 370 -14.60 -39.00 9.89
CA GLY A 370 -15.39 -40.14 9.43
C GLY A 370 -14.63 -41.47 9.53
N SER A 371 -13.35 -41.49 9.15
CA SER A 371 -12.49 -42.67 9.28
C SER A 371 -12.35 -43.09 10.75
N ALA A 372 -12.06 -42.14 11.63
CA ALA A 372 -11.96 -42.40 13.06
C ALA A 372 -13.27 -42.90 13.67
N LEU A 373 -14.42 -42.30 13.33
CA LEU A 373 -15.74 -42.77 13.78
C LEU A 373 -16.10 -44.16 13.24
N SER A 374 -15.72 -44.47 12.00
CA SER A 374 -15.87 -45.84 11.48
C SER A 374 -15.11 -46.83 12.36
N SER A 375 -13.87 -46.52 12.74
CA SER A 375 -13.07 -47.39 13.62
C SER A 375 -13.66 -47.60 15.03
N THR A 376 -14.55 -46.72 15.51
CA THR A 376 -15.27 -46.92 16.78
C THR A 376 -16.56 -47.72 16.64
N GLY A 377 -16.96 -48.07 15.40
CA GLY A 377 -18.23 -48.71 15.09
C GLY A 377 -19.39 -47.73 14.88
N GLU A 378 -19.14 -46.41 14.95
CA GLU A 378 -20.14 -45.38 14.69
C GLU A 378 -20.33 -45.16 13.18
N LEU A 379 -20.96 -46.15 12.52
CA LEU A 379 -21.08 -46.20 11.06
C LEU A 379 -21.99 -45.10 10.50
N GLU A 380 -23.18 -44.88 11.07
CA GLU A 380 -24.11 -43.86 10.56
C GLU A 380 -23.55 -42.43 10.67
N PRO A 381 -22.88 -42.02 11.77
CA PRO A 381 -22.13 -40.77 11.81
C PRO A 381 -21.05 -40.68 10.73
N ALA A 382 -20.27 -41.74 10.53
CA ALA A 382 -19.21 -41.78 9.51
C ALA A 382 -19.77 -41.59 8.09
N GLU A 383 -20.86 -42.28 7.73
CA GLU A 383 -21.52 -42.12 6.43
C GLU A 383 -21.98 -40.68 6.17
N ARG A 384 -22.59 -40.04 7.18
CA ARG A 384 -23.04 -38.64 7.05
C ARG A 384 -21.86 -37.73 6.76
N LEU A 385 -20.70 -37.98 7.37
CA LEU A 385 -19.49 -37.21 7.11
C LEU A 385 -18.93 -37.47 5.71
N PHE A 386 -18.91 -38.71 5.23
CA PHE A 386 -18.46 -39.00 3.87
C PHE A 386 -19.37 -38.40 2.80
N ARG A 387 -20.70 -38.45 2.98
CA ARG A 387 -21.65 -37.76 2.07
C ARG A 387 -21.38 -36.25 2.00
N LYS A 388 -21.18 -35.62 3.16
CA LYS A 388 -20.82 -34.18 3.21
C LYS A 388 -19.45 -33.91 2.60
N ALA A 389 -18.48 -34.78 2.83
CA ALA A 389 -17.15 -34.66 2.24
C ALA A 389 -17.20 -34.73 0.71
N ILE A 390 -18.01 -35.64 0.15
CA ILE A 390 -18.26 -35.75 -1.30
C ILE A 390 -18.92 -34.49 -1.85
N GLU A 391 -19.95 -33.97 -1.16
CA GLU A 391 -20.69 -32.77 -1.58
C GLU A 391 -19.83 -31.50 -1.55
N LYS A 392 -18.95 -31.38 -0.56
CA LYS A 392 -18.13 -30.17 -0.32
C LYS A 392 -16.68 -30.30 -0.80
N ALA A 393 -16.30 -31.41 -1.41
CA ALA A 393 -14.95 -31.61 -1.93
C ALA A 393 -14.64 -30.59 -3.03
N LYS A 394 -13.55 -29.83 -2.86
CA LYS A 394 -12.98 -28.96 -3.89
C LYS A 394 -11.89 -29.64 -4.71
N LYS A 395 -11.35 -30.75 -4.21
CA LYS A 395 -10.30 -31.54 -4.86
C LYS A 395 -10.86 -32.92 -5.19
N ASP A 396 -10.61 -33.37 -6.42
CA ASP A 396 -11.04 -34.68 -6.89
C ASP A 396 -10.45 -35.82 -6.05
N SER A 397 -9.22 -35.66 -5.55
CA SER A 397 -8.57 -36.65 -4.67
C SER A 397 -9.30 -36.87 -3.34
N ASP A 398 -9.82 -35.79 -2.74
CA ASP A 398 -10.59 -35.88 -1.49
C ASP A 398 -11.97 -36.51 -1.78
N LYS A 399 -12.57 -36.14 -2.92
CA LYS A 399 -13.85 -36.70 -3.37
C LYS A 399 -13.76 -38.21 -3.60
N ALA A 400 -12.73 -38.66 -4.33
CA ALA A 400 -12.47 -40.07 -4.60
C ALA A 400 -12.21 -40.86 -3.31
N LEU A 401 -11.42 -40.30 -2.38
CA LEU A 401 -11.17 -40.89 -1.07
C LEU A 401 -12.44 -41.00 -0.23
N ALA A 402 -13.29 -39.98 -0.23
CA ALA A 402 -14.56 -40.01 0.48
C ALA A 402 -15.51 -41.07 -0.09
N TYR A 403 -15.60 -41.21 -1.41
CA TYR A 403 -16.35 -42.30 -2.06
C TYR A 403 -15.80 -43.68 -1.67
N PHE A 404 -14.48 -43.86 -1.69
CA PHE A 404 -13.86 -45.14 -1.31
C PHE A 404 -14.09 -45.48 0.17
N ASN A 405 -13.98 -44.49 1.07
CA ASN A 405 -14.28 -44.71 2.48
C ASN A 405 -15.76 -44.99 2.73
N PHE A 406 -16.65 -44.36 1.95
CA PHE A 406 -18.08 -44.64 2.04
C PHE A 406 -18.38 -46.08 1.58
N PHE A 407 -17.73 -46.54 0.51
CA PHE A 407 -17.72 -47.96 0.12
C PHE A 407 -17.34 -48.87 1.30
N GLN A 408 -16.22 -48.60 1.99
CA GLN A 408 -15.77 -49.41 3.13
C GLN A 408 -16.80 -49.47 4.28
N VAL A 409 -17.47 -48.36 4.58
CA VAL A 409 -18.52 -48.34 5.61
C VAL A 409 -19.76 -49.12 5.17
N LEU A 410 -20.18 -48.98 3.90
CA LEU A 410 -21.34 -49.69 3.35
C LEU A 410 -21.14 -51.21 3.33
N LEU A 411 -19.90 -51.68 3.13
CA LEU A 411 -19.58 -53.10 3.26
C LEU A 411 -19.87 -53.64 4.66
N ARG A 412 -19.51 -52.89 5.71
CA ARG A 412 -19.75 -53.28 7.11
C ARG A 412 -21.25 -53.31 7.43
N ARG A 413 -22.06 -52.56 6.70
CA ARG A 413 -23.53 -52.60 6.77
C ARG A 413 -24.17 -53.59 5.81
N GLN A 414 -23.37 -54.30 5.01
CA GLN A 414 -23.83 -55.26 3.99
C GLN A 414 -24.72 -54.62 2.90
N ALA A 415 -24.60 -53.30 2.71
CA ALA A 415 -25.30 -52.54 1.67
C ALA A 415 -24.52 -52.63 0.34
N TYR A 416 -24.49 -53.82 -0.25
CA TYR A 416 -23.55 -54.14 -1.34
C TYR A 416 -23.81 -53.41 -2.65
N THR A 417 -25.06 -53.07 -2.95
CA THR A 417 -25.40 -52.31 -4.16
C THR A 417 -24.83 -50.91 -4.06
N GLU A 418 -25.14 -50.18 -2.97
CA GLU A 418 -24.61 -48.83 -2.75
C GLU A 418 -23.09 -48.84 -2.57
N ALA A 419 -22.53 -49.89 -1.96
CA ALA A 419 -21.09 -50.04 -1.83
C ALA A 419 -20.43 -50.09 -3.22
N LEU A 420 -20.95 -50.90 -4.14
CA LEU A 420 -20.43 -50.99 -5.49
C LEU A 420 -20.49 -49.65 -6.23
N ASP A 421 -21.61 -48.93 -6.13
CA ASP A 421 -21.77 -47.60 -6.75
C ASP A 421 -20.70 -46.61 -6.26
N ASN A 422 -20.43 -46.61 -4.96
CA ASN A 422 -19.40 -45.74 -4.37
C ASN A 422 -17.98 -46.15 -4.78
N LEU A 423 -17.69 -47.45 -4.89
CA LEU A 423 -16.40 -47.93 -5.39
C LEU A 423 -16.20 -47.52 -6.85
N GLN A 424 -17.22 -47.69 -7.70
CA GLN A 424 -17.17 -47.26 -9.10
C GLN A 424 -16.99 -45.75 -9.22
N ALA A 425 -17.64 -44.95 -8.38
CA ALA A 425 -17.45 -43.51 -8.32
C ALA A 425 -16.02 -43.11 -7.93
N ALA A 426 -15.40 -43.81 -6.98
CA ALA A 426 -13.99 -43.58 -6.61
C ALA A 426 -13.04 -43.94 -7.76
N ILE A 427 -13.25 -45.10 -8.40
CA ILE A 427 -12.47 -45.58 -9.55
C ILE A 427 -12.58 -44.62 -10.74
N ALA A 428 -13.77 -44.06 -11.00
CA ALA A 428 -13.97 -43.12 -12.09
C ALA A 428 -13.13 -41.84 -11.94
N ILE A 429 -12.75 -41.48 -10.71
CA ILE A 429 -11.94 -40.29 -10.41
C ILE A 429 -10.45 -40.64 -10.35
N GLU A 430 -10.06 -41.66 -9.57
CA GLU A 430 -8.67 -42.12 -9.43
C GLU A 430 -8.56 -43.64 -9.66
N PRO A 431 -8.55 -44.11 -10.92
CA PRO A 431 -8.61 -45.53 -11.25
C PRO A 431 -7.39 -46.31 -10.74
N GLU A 432 -6.19 -45.76 -10.92
CA GLU A 432 -4.92 -46.38 -10.49
C GLU A 432 -4.86 -46.63 -8.97
N ARG A 433 -5.58 -45.83 -8.19
CA ARG A 433 -5.57 -45.91 -6.73
C ARG A 433 -6.64 -46.85 -6.18
N TYR A 434 -7.82 -46.85 -6.77
CA TYR A 434 -9.01 -47.52 -6.21
C TYR A 434 -9.47 -48.75 -6.98
N ALA A 435 -8.91 -49.02 -8.16
CA ALA A 435 -9.14 -50.29 -8.86
C ALA A 435 -8.56 -51.45 -8.04
N LEU A 436 -9.42 -52.38 -7.63
CA LEU A 436 -9.03 -53.53 -6.79
C LEU A 436 -8.47 -54.71 -7.62
N HIS A 437 -8.66 -54.69 -8.93
CA HIS A 437 -8.17 -55.67 -9.90
C HIS A 437 -8.12 -55.05 -11.30
N ASP A 438 -7.70 -55.84 -12.30
CA ASP A 438 -7.66 -55.43 -13.70
C ASP A 438 -9.08 -55.26 -14.28
N LEU A 439 -9.57 -54.03 -14.24
CA LEU A 439 -10.92 -53.66 -14.71
C LEU A 439 -11.05 -53.68 -16.24
N HIS A 440 -9.93 -53.65 -16.98
CA HIS A 440 -9.97 -53.78 -18.44
C HIS A 440 -10.28 -55.22 -18.84
N LYS A 441 -9.75 -56.20 -18.10
CA LYS A 441 -10.06 -57.62 -18.32
C LYS A 441 -11.37 -58.04 -17.67
N TYR A 442 -11.66 -57.49 -16.50
CA TYR A 442 -12.80 -57.93 -15.69
C TYR A 442 -13.64 -56.75 -15.15
N PRO A 443 -14.41 -56.05 -15.99
CA PRO A 443 -15.28 -54.96 -15.52
C PRO A 443 -16.27 -55.40 -14.43
N LEU A 444 -16.46 -54.56 -13.41
CA LEU A 444 -17.34 -54.82 -12.26
C LEU A 444 -18.82 -54.86 -12.69
N GLU A 445 -19.54 -55.92 -12.31
CA GLU A 445 -21.02 -55.99 -12.47
C GLU A 445 -21.75 -56.00 -11.12
N LYS A 446 -21.32 -56.83 -10.18
CA LYS A 446 -22.00 -56.99 -8.89
C LYS A 446 -21.03 -57.34 -7.78
N LEU A 447 -21.16 -56.69 -6.63
CA LEU A 447 -20.50 -57.12 -5.40
C LEU A 447 -21.29 -58.29 -4.77
N LEU A 448 -20.66 -59.46 -4.67
CA LEU A 448 -21.27 -60.68 -4.16
C LEU A 448 -21.11 -60.83 -2.64
N GLY A 449 -20.05 -60.22 -2.09
CA GLY A 449 -19.81 -60.19 -0.65
C GLY A 449 -18.44 -59.63 -0.30
N ALA A 450 -18.25 -59.35 0.98
CA ALA A 450 -16.99 -58.92 1.56
C ALA A 450 -16.74 -59.65 2.88
N GLY A 451 -15.47 -59.85 3.22
CA GLY A 451 -15.05 -60.44 4.50
C GLY A 451 -13.61 -60.05 4.84
N GLY A 452 -13.05 -60.62 5.91
CA GLY A 452 -11.73 -60.22 6.43
C GLY A 452 -10.56 -60.34 5.45
N MET A 453 -10.69 -61.13 4.39
CA MET A 453 -9.65 -61.28 3.37
C MET A 453 -9.82 -60.38 2.15
N GLY A 454 -11.03 -59.84 1.90
CA GLY A 454 -11.28 -59.08 0.69
C GLY A 454 -12.73 -59.01 0.25
N CYS A 455 -12.92 -58.52 -0.98
CA CYS A 455 -14.20 -58.49 -1.69
C CYS A 455 -14.27 -59.58 -2.76
N VAL A 456 -15.50 -60.00 -3.07
CA VAL A 456 -15.79 -60.92 -4.17
C VAL A 456 -16.76 -60.24 -5.11
N PHE A 457 -16.36 -60.09 -6.37
CA PHE A 457 -17.15 -59.45 -7.41
C PHE A 457 -17.53 -60.46 -8.48
N LEU A 458 -18.77 -60.36 -8.98
CA LEU A 458 -19.14 -60.84 -10.29
C LEU A 458 -18.68 -59.78 -11.30
N CYS A 459 -17.89 -60.20 -12.27
CA CYS A 459 -17.36 -59.35 -13.31
C CYS A 459 -17.75 -59.89 -14.68
N ARG A 460 -17.93 -58.98 -15.64
CA ARG A 460 -17.92 -59.36 -17.05
C ARG A 460 -16.52 -59.83 -17.41
N ASN A 461 -16.42 -60.81 -18.30
CA ASN A 461 -15.14 -61.31 -18.77
C ASN A 461 -14.81 -60.77 -20.16
N ASP A 462 -13.93 -59.77 -20.21
CA ASP A 462 -13.40 -59.21 -21.45
C ASP A 462 -12.05 -59.86 -21.82
N ASN A 463 -11.60 -60.86 -21.05
CA ASN A 463 -10.40 -61.64 -21.35
C ASN A 463 -10.69 -62.74 -22.38
N GLN A 464 -10.13 -62.58 -23.58
CA GLN A 464 -10.28 -63.51 -24.71
C GLN A 464 -9.76 -64.93 -24.45
N LEU A 465 -8.98 -65.15 -23.39
CA LEU A 465 -8.42 -66.46 -23.02
C LEU A 465 -9.40 -67.33 -22.21
N ILE A 466 -10.47 -66.74 -21.66
CA ILE A 466 -11.45 -67.43 -20.82
C ILE A 466 -12.80 -67.40 -21.54
N LYS A 467 -13.46 -68.55 -21.68
CA LYS A 467 -14.68 -68.69 -22.50
C LYS A 467 -15.96 -68.19 -21.83
N GLN A 468 -16.01 -68.17 -20.49
CA GLN A 468 -17.20 -67.76 -19.75
C GLN A 468 -17.43 -66.25 -19.88
N GLU A 469 -18.67 -65.81 -20.15
CA GLU A 469 -19.00 -64.38 -20.27
C GLU A 469 -18.90 -63.62 -18.94
N LYS A 470 -19.03 -64.33 -17.81
CA LYS A 470 -18.91 -63.77 -16.46
C LYS A 470 -17.97 -64.62 -15.61
N VAL A 471 -17.17 -63.95 -14.79
CA VAL A 471 -16.23 -64.58 -13.86
C VAL A 471 -16.40 -63.99 -12.46
N VAL A 472 -16.02 -64.77 -11.45
CA VAL A 472 -15.95 -64.30 -10.08
C VAL A 472 -14.50 -63.92 -9.78
N VAL A 473 -14.28 -62.65 -9.43
CA VAL A 473 -12.97 -62.12 -9.07
C VAL A 473 -12.94 -61.87 -7.56
N LYS A 474 -12.01 -62.52 -6.87
CA LYS A 474 -11.72 -62.26 -5.45
C LYS A 474 -10.55 -61.28 -5.36
N CYS A 475 -10.80 -60.13 -4.75
CA CYS A 475 -9.80 -59.08 -4.56
C CYS A 475 -9.42 -59.01 -3.09
N PHE A 476 -8.13 -59.02 -2.77
CA PHE A 476 -7.64 -58.96 -1.39
C PHE A 476 -7.51 -57.50 -0.92
N TRP A 477 -7.72 -57.26 0.38
CA TRP A 477 -7.57 -55.91 0.96
C TRP A 477 -6.15 -55.39 0.90
N GLU A 478 -5.18 -56.29 1.02
CA GLU A 478 -3.77 -55.99 0.97
C GLU A 478 -3.13 -56.93 -0.06
N ASN A 479 -2.41 -56.36 -1.02
CA ASN A 479 -1.59 -57.17 -1.91
C ASN A 479 -0.50 -57.84 -1.07
N LEU A 480 -0.48 -59.17 -1.05
CA LEU A 480 0.66 -59.91 -0.52
C LEU A 480 1.88 -59.54 -1.38
N LYS A 481 2.73 -58.64 -0.88
CA LYS A 481 4.10 -58.53 -1.37
C LYS A 481 4.81 -59.79 -0.87
N GLY A 482 4.85 -60.81 -1.72
CA GLY A 482 5.61 -62.04 -1.50
C GLY A 482 7.09 -61.78 -1.38
#